data_AF-A0A498G1G0-F1
#
_entry.id   AF-A0A498G1G0-F1
#
_cell.length_a   1.000
_cell.length_b   1.000
_cell.length_c   1.000
_cell.angle_alpha   90.00
_cell.angle_beta   90.00
_cell.angle_gamma   90.00
#
_symmetry.space_group_name_H-M   'P 1'
#
loop_
_entity.id
_entity.type
_entity.pdbx_description
1 polymer ?
#
loop_
_entity_poly.entity_id
_entity_poly.type
_entity_poly.pdbx_seq_one_letter_code
_entity_poly.pdbx_strand_id
1 'polypeptide(L)'
;MALIDSLPARPLEPQELTSLNRSEAFELVVAVENDGPARGLLFATEAWVKGAAYDDESGWSVVETEELDEETARIDGLQSCESAVLSFQDADSEE
;
A
#
# COMPACT_ATOMS: atom_id res chain seq x y z
N MET A 1 -6.05 -11.96 2.83
CA MET A 1 -4.75 -12.39 2.31
C MET A 1 -4.70 -12.52 0.77
N ALA A 2 -5.73 -12.12 0.02
CA ALA A 2 -5.74 -12.24 -1.46
C ALA A 2 -5.18 -11.02 -2.21
N LEU A 3 -5.02 -9.87 -1.54
CA LEU A 3 -4.61 -8.60 -2.15
C LEU A 3 -3.18 -8.69 -2.73
N ILE A 4 -2.21 -9.01 -1.87
CA ILE A 4 -0.79 -9.09 -2.21
C ILE A 4 -0.46 -10.28 -3.13
N ASP A 5 -1.26 -11.34 -3.09
CA ASP A 5 -1.11 -12.52 -3.96
C ASP A 5 -1.37 -12.19 -5.44
N SER A 6 -2.17 -11.14 -5.70
CA SER A 6 -2.42 -10.64 -7.06
C SER A 6 -1.35 -9.67 -7.56
N LEU A 7 -0.41 -9.26 -6.70
CA LEU A 7 0.66 -8.34 -7.07
C LEU A 7 1.82 -9.12 -7.69
N PRO A 8 2.50 -8.55 -8.70
CA PRO A 8 3.68 -9.17 -9.27
C PRO A 8 4.81 -9.21 -8.21
N ALA A 9 5.71 -10.19 -8.29
CA ALA A 9 6.90 -10.29 -7.44
C ALA A 9 7.98 -9.24 -7.82
N ARG A 10 7.55 -8.00 -8.04
CA ARG A 10 8.38 -6.83 -8.32
C ARG A 10 7.62 -5.55 -7.91
N PRO A 11 8.32 -4.42 -7.68
CA PRO A 11 7.72 -3.12 -7.52
C PRO A 11 6.81 -2.74 -8.71
N LEU A 12 5.72 -2.02 -8.45
CA LEU A 12 4.73 -1.70 -9.47
C LEU A 12 5.14 -0.47 -10.28
N GLU A 13 5.03 -0.57 -11.60
CA GLU A 13 5.26 0.59 -12.45
C GLU A 13 4.09 1.59 -12.35
N PRO A 14 4.31 2.90 -12.54
CA PRO A 14 3.26 3.92 -12.45
C PRO A 14 2.03 3.63 -13.32
N GLN A 15 2.24 3.00 -14.48
CA GLN A 15 1.18 2.57 -15.39
C GLN A 15 0.32 1.41 -14.83
N GLU A 16 0.93 0.49 -14.08
CA GLU A 16 0.23 -0.63 -13.46
C GLU A 16 -0.56 -0.12 -12.25
N LEU A 17 0.02 0.78 -11.45
CA LEU A 17 -0.66 1.47 -10.37
C LEU A 17 -1.91 2.23 -10.85
N THR A 18 -1.77 2.96 -11.96
CA THR A 18 -2.90 3.67 -12.58
C THR A 18 -4.00 2.71 -13.06
N SER A 19 -3.62 1.50 -13.48
CA SER A 19 -4.58 0.47 -13.90
C SER A 19 -5.30 -0.16 -12.70
N LEU A 20 -4.58 -0.38 -11.60
CA LEU A 20 -5.12 -0.83 -10.31
C LEU A 20 -6.10 0.18 -9.70
N ASN A 21 -5.75 1.47 -9.72
CA ASN A 21 -6.61 2.54 -9.24
C ASN A 21 -7.92 2.65 -10.05
N ARG A 22 -7.90 2.22 -11.32
CA ARG A 22 -9.10 2.13 -12.18
C ARG A 22 -9.91 0.84 -12.01
N SER A 23 -9.45 -0.10 -11.20
CA SER A 23 -10.17 -1.33 -10.92
C SER A 23 -11.33 -1.06 -9.96
N GLU A 24 -12.45 -1.75 -10.15
CA GLU A 24 -13.64 -1.64 -9.30
C GLU A 24 -13.43 -2.26 -7.89
N ALA A 25 -12.27 -2.89 -7.67
CA ALA A 25 -11.91 -3.52 -6.41
C ALA A 25 -11.54 -2.53 -5.29
N PHE A 26 -11.11 -1.31 -5.65
CA PHE A 26 -10.60 -0.32 -4.71
C PHE A 26 -11.15 1.07 -5.03
N GLU A 27 -11.38 1.89 -4.00
CA GLU A 27 -11.75 3.29 -4.18
C GLU A 27 -10.51 4.15 -4.50
N LEU A 28 -9.37 3.77 -3.94
CA LEU A 28 -8.11 4.48 -4.13
C LEU A 28 -6.94 3.51 -4.01
N VAL A 29 -6.02 3.59 -4.96
CA VAL A 29 -4.70 2.95 -4.88
C VAL A 29 -3.63 3.98 -5.19
N VAL A 30 -2.76 4.29 -4.24
CA VAL A 30 -1.69 5.29 -4.42
C VAL A 30 -0.34 4.73 -3.99
N ALA A 31 0.72 5.19 -4.64
CA ALA A 31 2.07 4.91 -4.21
C ALA A 31 2.47 5.88 -3.09
N VAL A 32 3.15 5.36 -2.07
CA VAL A 32 3.74 6.19 -0.99
C VAL A 32 4.93 6.99 -1.54
N GLU A 33 5.69 6.40 -2.46
CA GLU A 33 6.82 7.04 -3.15
C GLU A 33 6.52 7.20 -4.64
N ASN A 34 6.94 8.33 -5.24
CA ASN A 34 6.69 8.62 -6.67
C ASN A 34 7.96 8.64 -7.54
N ASP A 35 9.15 8.49 -6.94
CA ASP A 35 10.42 8.55 -7.67
C ASP A 35 10.83 7.15 -8.17
N GLY A 36 10.00 6.59 -9.07
CA GLY A 36 10.27 5.31 -9.73
C GLY A 36 9.21 4.23 -9.49
N PRO A 37 9.58 2.94 -9.59
CA PRO A 37 8.69 1.83 -9.31
C PRO A 37 8.18 1.89 -7.87
N ALA A 38 6.86 1.83 -7.68
CA ALA A 38 6.23 1.90 -6.38
C ALA A 38 6.61 0.66 -5.56
N ARG A 39 7.37 0.88 -4.48
CA ARG A 39 7.71 -0.14 -3.47
C ARG A 39 6.79 -0.06 -2.25
N GLY A 40 6.07 1.04 -2.08
CA GLY A 40 5.07 1.25 -1.05
C GLY A 40 3.72 1.63 -1.65
N LEU A 41 2.65 0.99 -1.20
CA LEU A 41 1.30 1.15 -1.73
C LEU A 41 0.29 1.33 -0.60
N LEU A 42 -0.67 2.23 -0.83
CA LEU A 42 -1.87 2.37 -0.02
C LEU A 42 -3.07 1.94 -0.84
N PHE A 43 -3.85 1.02 -0.27
CA PHE A 43 -5.12 0.56 -0.81
C PHE A 43 -6.23 1.03 0.11
N ALA A 44 -7.21 1.76 -0.41
CA ALA A 44 -8.36 2.17 0.36
C ALA A 44 -9.67 1.71 -0.29
N THR A 45 -10.61 1.37 0.57
CA THR A 45 -11.99 1.04 0.26
C THR A 45 -12.92 1.92 1.11
N GLU A 46 -14.23 1.67 1.04
CA GLU A 46 -15.20 2.28 1.95
C GLU A 46 -15.05 1.82 3.41
N ALA A 47 -14.49 0.62 3.64
CA ALA A 47 -14.48 -0.01 4.96
C ALA A 47 -13.08 -0.13 5.59
N TRP A 48 -12.02 0.00 4.80
CA TRP A 48 -10.65 -0.16 5.30
C TRP A 48 -9.61 0.54 4.42
N VAL A 49 -8.46 0.81 5.02
CA VAL A 49 -7.21 1.21 4.38
C VAL A 49 -6.12 0.20 4.73
N LYS A 50 -5.26 -0.11 3.76
CA LYS A 50 -4.12 -1.03 3.94
C LYS A 50 -2.85 -0.45 3.36
N GLY A 51 -1.78 -0.53 4.13
CA GLY A 51 -0.43 -0.30 3.68
C GLY A 51 0.22 -1.61 3.25
N ALA A 52 0.81 -1.63 2.06
CA ALA A 52 1.65 -2.73 1.59
C ALA A 52 3.02 -2.21 1.18
N ALA A 53 4.06 -2.95 1.56
CA ALA A 53 5.43 -2.66 1.22
C ALA A 53 6.05 -3.85 0.49
N TYR A 54 6.97 -3.56 -0.42
CA TYR A 54 7.74 -4.54 -1.17
C TYR A 54 9.15 -4.64 -0.59
N ASP A 55 9.52 -5.84 -0.17
CA ASP A 55 10.88 -6.27 0.19
C ASP A 55 11.45 -7.14 -0.96
N ASP A 56 12.75 -7.04 -1.23
CA ASP A 56 13.41 -7.85 -2.26
C ASP A 56 13.51 -9.34 -1.85
N GLU A 57 13.59 -9.64 -0.55
CA GLU A 57 13.65 -11.01 -0.04
C GLU A 57 12.28 -11.70 0.06
N SER A 58 11.29 -10.98 0.59
CA SER A 58 9.97 -11.50 0.96
C SER A 58 8.86 -11.11 -0.01
N GLY A 59 9.12 -10.15 -0.91
CA GLY A 59 8.14 -9.61 -1.84
C GLY A 59 7.12 -8.68 -1.16
N TRP A 60 5.90 -8.65 -1.70
CA TRP A 60 4.83 -7.80 -1.17
C TRP A 60 4.27 -8.32 0.16
N SER A 61 4.29 -7.47 1.17
CA SER A 61 3.72 -7.74 2.49
C SER A 61 2.78 -6.62 2.92
N VAL A 62 1.68 -6.97 3.57
CA VAL A 62 0.81 -5.98 4.23
C VAL A 62 1.44 -5.62 5.56
N VAL A 63 1.80 -4.36 5.72
CA VAL A 63 2.46 -3.85 6.92
C VAL A 63 1.49 -3.23 7.91
N GLU A 64 0.36 -2.71 7.41
CA GLU A 64 -0.65 -2.08 8.25
C GLU A 64 -2.04 -2.26 7.66
N THR A 65 -3.04 -2.36 8.54
CA THR A 65 -4.46 -2.42 8.15
C THR A 65 -5.28 -1.63 9.14
N GLU A 66 -5.96 -0.60 8.65
CA GLU A 66 -6.86 0.24 9.43
C GLU A 66 -8.29 0.06 8.93
N GLU A 67 -9.21 -0.21 9.85
CA GLU A 67 -10.64 -0.23 9.54
C GLU A 67 -11.18 1.20 9.56
N LEU A 68 -12.09 1.51 8.63
CA LEU A 68 -12.74 2.82 8.56
C LEU A 68 -14.11 2.74 9.21
N ASP A 69 -14.32 3.61 10.18
CA ASP A 69 -15.54 3.66 10.99
C ASP A 69 -15.81 5.10 11.45
N GLU A 70 -16.76 5.27 12.36
CA GLU A 70 -17.16 6.60 12.84
C GLU A 70 -16.06 7.29 13.67
N GLU A 71 -15.11 6.53 14.21
CA GLU A 71 -13.97 7.03 14.97
C GLU A 71 -12.77 7.28 14.06
N THR A 72 -12.53 6.37 13.11
CA THR A 72 -11.39 6.42 12.18
C THR A 72 -11.79 7.03 10.84
N ALA A 73 -11.51 8.32 10.68
CA ALA A 73 -11.67 8.99 9.38
C ALA A 73 -10.72 8.41 8.34
N ARG A 74 -11.15 8.38 7.07
CA ARG A 74 -10.33 7.88 5.93
C ARG A 74 -8.93 8.52 5.85
N ILE A 75 -8.83 9.81 6.16
CA ILE A 75 -7.53 10.50 6.15
C ILE A 75 -6.61 9.95 7.25
N ASP A 76 -7.15 9.66 8.43
CA ASP A 76 -6.38 9.12 9.55
C ASP A 76 -5.84 7.73 9.23
N GLY A 77 -6.70 6.84 8.72
CA GLY A 77 -6.28 5.52 8.25
C GLY A 77 -5.25 5.55 7.12
N LEU A 78 -5.35 6.53 6.20
CA LEU A 78 -4.33 6.74 5.16
C LEU A 78 -2.99 7.17 5.75
N GLN A 79 -2.97 8.12 6.68
CA GLN A 79 -1.72 8.59 7.30
C GLN A 79 -1.06 7.50 8.16
N SER A 80 -1.87 6.74 8.91
CA SER A 80 -1.42 5.59 9.72
C SER A 80 -0.73 4.55 8.83
N CYS A 81 -1.41 4.12 7.75
CA CYS A 81 -0.83 3.17 6.80
C CYS A 81 0.38 3.73 6.04
N GLU A 82 0.39 5.02 5.68
CA GLU A 82 1.53 5.66 5.02
C GLU A 82 2.78 5.62 5.92
N SER A 83 2.61 5.99 7.19
CA SER A 83 3.70 5.97 8.17
C SER A 83 4.26 4.57 8.37
N ALA A 84 3.40 3.55 8.43
CA ALA A 84 3.83 2.17 8.60
C ALA A 84 4.63 1.65 7.39
N VAL A 85 4.21 2.01 6.17
CA VAL A 85 4.95 1.66 4.94
C VAL A 85 6.32 2.33 4.93
N LEU A 86 6.40 3.62 5.23
CA LEU A 86 7.67 4.34 5.32
C LEU A 86 8.59 3.73 6.39
N SER A 87 8.06 3.42 7.56
CA SER A 87 8.83 2.79 8.64
C SER A 87 9.37 1.41 8.26
N PHE A 88 8.61 0.64 7.48
CA PHE A 88 9.07 -0.67 6.99
C PHE A 88 10.22 -0.52 5.99
N GLN A 89 10.13 0.43 5.06
CA GLN A 89 11.17 0.67 4.05
C GLN A 89 12.45 1.27 4.63
N ASP A 90 12.33 2.10 5.67
CA ASP A 90 13.48 2.65 6.39
C ASP A 90 14.24 1.53 7.11
N ALA A 91 13.52 0.63 7.79
CA ALA A 91 14.11 -0.54 8.46
C ALA A 91 14.86 -1.47 7.48
N ASP A 92 14.32 -1.71 6.29
CA ASP A 92 14.97 -2.49 5.22
C ASP A 92 16.26 -1.83 4.71
N SER A 93 16.32 -0.49 4.76
CA SER A 93 17.50 0.28 4.30
C SER A 93 18.65 0.27 5.32
N GLU A 94 18.40 -0.14 6.57
CA GLU A 94 19.37 -0.14 7.67
C GLU A 94 20.13 -1.47 7.85
N GLU A 95 19.83 -2.51 7.05
CA GLU A 95 20.43 -3.87 7.15
C GLU A 95 21.63 -4.13 6.21
#